data_AF-A0A9P0LPL4-F1
#
_entry.id   AF-A0A9P0LPL4-F1
#
_cell.length_a   1.000
_cell.length_b   1.000
_cell.length_c   1.000
_cell.angle_alpha   90.00
_cell.angle_beta   90.00
_cell.angle_gamma   90.00
#
_symmetry.space_group_name_H-M   'P 1'
#
loop_
_entity.id
_entity.type
_entity.pdbx_description
1 polymer ?
#
loop_
_entity_poly.entity_id
_entity_poly.type
_entity_poly.pdbx_seq_one_letter_code
_entity_poly.pdbx_strand_id
1 'polypeptide(L)'
;MIKNTDKSNSNVLEDLKKSIDPAKSNICVNSVRRVNNGIILSCENEASLSKLMASIQGELGANFTVNEIKKYRPRMVINNVECAYTKSEGLIEKILSQSGIFSSDDIKTVTTFRCSESTLNVVIEVSPKFGKTLLDRGRIYMG
;
A
#
# COMPACT_ATOMS: atom_id res chain seq x y z
N MET A 1 -17.89 9.53 25.11
CA MET A 1 -18.73 9.65 23.90
C MET A 1 -19.09 8.25 23.43
N ILE A 2 -20.39 7.98 23.32
CA ILE A 2 -20.98 6.65 23.12
C ILE A 2 -20.77 6.24 21.66
N LYS A 3 -20.01 5.16 21.42
CA LYS A 3 -19.84 4.54 20.10
C LYS A 3 -21.08 3.71 19.83
N ASN A 4 -21.87 4.11 18.82
CA ASN A 4 -23.07 3.37 18.43
C ASN A 4 -22.63 2.18 17.55
N THR A 5 -22.70 0.97 18.10
CA THR A 5 -22.14 -0.27 17.52
C THR A 5 -23.13 -1.15 16.76
N ASP A 6 -24.33 -0.67 16.40
CA ASP A 6 -25.37 -1.52 15.80
C ASP A 6 -26.03 -0.94 14.53
N LYS A 7 -25.22 -0.46 13.56
CA LYS A 7 -25.70 -0.33 12.18
C LYS A 7 -25.22 -1.53 11.37
N SER A 8 -26.16 -2.36 10.92
CA SER A 8 -25.88 -3.45 10.00
C SER A 8 -25.27 -2.91 8.70
N ASN A 9 -24.38 -3.68 8.07
CA ASN A 9 -23.68 -3.28 6.83
C ASN A 9 -24.64 -2.90 5.68
N SER A 10 -25.91 -3.34 5.72
CA SER A 10 -26.95 -2.89 4.79
C SER A 10 -27.30 -1.41 4.96
N ASN A 11 -27.38 -0.93 6.20
CA ASN A 11 -27.71 0.46 6.52
C ASN A 11 -26.59 1.41 6.08
N VAL A 12 -25.34 0.98 6.21
CA VAL A 12 -24.17 1.76 5.75
C VAL A 12 -24.18 1.95 4.23
N LEU A 13 -24.57 0.92 3.47
CA LEU A 13 -24.63 1.01 2.00
C LEU A 13 -25.77 1.92 1.55
N GLU A 14 -26.93 1.85 2.22
CA GLU A 14 -28.05 2.73 1.93
C GLU A 14 -27.76 4.19 2.28
N ASP A 15 -27.16 4.44 3.45
CA ASP A 15 -26.73 5.77 3.88
C ASP A 15 -25.72 6.33 2.86
N LEU A 16 -24.74 5.52 2.42
CA LEU A 16 -23.77 5.91 1.40
C LEU A 16 -24.42 6.27 0.06
N LYS A 17 -25.39 5.48 -0.42
CA LYS A 17 -26.11 5.74 -1.69
C LYS A 17 -27.04 6.94 -1.62
N LYS A 18 -27.59 7.26 -0.44
CA LYS A 18 -28.47 8.42 -0.24
C LYS A 18 -27.68 9.71 -0.13
N SER A 19 -26.52 9.64 0.51
CA SER A 19 -25.61 10.78 0.71
C SER A 19 -24.84 11.09 -0.58
N ILE A 20 -24.21 10.08 -1.18
CA ILE A 20 -23.30 10.29 -2.31
C ILE A 20 -23.94 9.81 -3.60
N ASP A 21 -24.06 10.74 -4.55
CA ASP A 21 -24.41 10.46 -5.94
C ASP A 21 -23.13 10.47 -6.80
N PRO A 22 -22.54 9.30 -7.12
CA PRO A 22 -21.27 9.21 -7.83
C PRO A 22 -21.31 9.86 -9.22
N ALA A 23 -22.49 9.87 -9.86
CA ALA A 23 -22.68 10.45 -11.18
C ALA A 23 -22.62 11.98 -11.14
N LYS A 24 -23.18 12.60 -10.10
CA LYS A 24 -23.10 14.07 -9.91
C LYS A 24 -21.70 14.52 -9.52
N SER A 25 -20.95 13.69 -8.78
CA SER A 25 -19.60 14.03 -8.33
C SER A 25 -18.49 13.64 -9.31
N ASN A 26 -18.84 13.03 -10.46
CA ASN A 26 -17.90 12.46 -11.42
C ASN A 26 -16.84 11.57 -10.73
N ILE A 27 -17.31 10.70 -9.83
CA ILE A 27 -16.50 9.74 -9.08
C ILE A 27 -16.72 8.36 -9.69
N CYS A 28 -15.69 7.81 -10.30
CA CYS A 28 -15.72 6.45 -10.84
C CYS A 28 -15.45 5.42 -9.73
N VAL A 29 -16.52 4.85 -9.17
CA VAL A 29 -16.44 3.70 -8.25
C VAL A 29 -16.48 2.40 -9.05
N ASN A 30 -15.38 1.66 -9.05
CA ASN A 30 -15.24 0.40 -9.79
C ASN A 30 -15.89 -0.78 -9.08
N SER A 31 -15.78 -0.83 -7.74
CA SER A 31 -16.38 -1.94 -6.97
C SER A 31 -16.71 -1.54 -5.55
N VAL A 32 -17.75 -2.17 -5.03
CA VAL A 32 -18.20 -2.05 -3.65
C VAL A 32 -18.23 -3.45 -3.02
N ARG A 33 -17.44 -3.67 -1.97
CA ARG A 33 -17.36 -4.95 -1.26
C ARG A 33 -17.79 -4.77 0.19
N ARG A 34 -18.75 -5.56 0.66
CA ARG A 34 -19.11 -5.65 2.08
C ARG A 34 -18.09 -6.52 2.82
N VAL A 35 -17.70 -6.10 4.01
CA VAL A 35 -16.84 -6.84 4.95
C VAL A 35 -17.53 -6.89 6.32
N ASN A 36 -17.10 -7.76 7.22
CA ASN A 36 -17.79 -8.03 8.49
C ASN A 36 -18.19 -6.74 9.25
N ASN A 37 -17.31 -5.73 9.27
CA ASN A 37 -17.53 -4.46 9.96
C ASN A 37 -17.48 -3.24 9.03
N GLY A 38 -17.98 -3.34 7.79
CA GLY A 38 -18.10 -2.16 6.93
C GLY A 38 -18.12 -2.43 5.43
N ILE A 39 -17.66 -1.43 4.67
CA ILE A 39 -17.69 -1.41 3.21
C ILE A 39 -16.34 -0.94 2.69
N ILE A 40 -15.82 -1.65 1.69
CA ILE A 40 -14.65 -1.25 0.91
C ILE A 40 -15.15 -0.72 -0.43
N LEU A 41 -14.72 0.50 -0.77
CA LEU A 41 -14.98 1.15 -2.06
C LEU A 41 -13.67 1.20 -2.84
N SER A 42 -13.68 0.73 -4.08
CA SER A 42 -12.55 0.82 -4.99
C SER A 42 -12.85 1.84 -6.07
N CYS A 43 -11.97 2.82 -6.24
CA CYS A 43 -12.07 3.83 -7.28
C CYS A 43 -11.13 3.50 -8.43
N GLU A 44 -11.43 4.04 -9.62
CA GLU A 44 -10.60 3.85 -10.81
C GLU A 44 -9.21 4.50 -10.68
N ASN A 45 -9.15 5.69 -10.09
CA ASN A 45 -7.93 6.47 -9.96
C ASN A 45 -7.88 7.22 -8.62
N GLU A 46 -6.68 7.70 -8.29
CA GLU A 46 -6.39 8.41 -7.04
C GLU A 46 -7.21 9.71 -6.92
N ALA A 47 -7.41 10.44 -8.02
CA ALA A 47 -8.24 11.64 -8.03
C ALA A 47 -9.71 11.36 -7.63
N SER A 48 -10.29 10.26 -8.12
CA SER A 48 -11.63 9.82 -7.76
C SER A 48 -11.69 9.36 -6.30
N LEU A 49 -10.64 8.69 -5.82
CA LEU A 49 -10.51 8.28 -4.42
C LEU A 49 -10.49 9.49 -3.48
N SER A 50 -9.68 10.51 -3.77
CA SER A 50 -9.59 11.71 -2.93
C SER A 50 -10.91 12.48 -2.90
N LYS A 51 -11.60 12.62 -4.04
CA LYS A 51 -12.94 13.24 -4.10
C LYS A 51 -13.96 12.47 -3.28
N LEU A 52 -14.00 11.14 -3.45
CA LEU A 52 -14.90 10.28 -2.70
C LEU A 52 -14.64 10.37 -1.20
N MET A 53 -13.37 10.36 -0.80
CA MET A 53 -13.00 10.50 0.61
C MET A 53 -13.47 11.84 1.17
N ALA A 54 -13.25 12.95 0.46
CA ALA A 54 -13.74 14.26 0.87
C ALA A 54 -15.28 14.32 1.00
N SER A 55 -16.01 13.76 0.03
CA SER A 55 -17.48 13.70 0.06
C SER A 55 -18.01 12.87 1.22
N ILE A 56 -17.48 11.64 1.43
CA ILE A 56 -17.90 10.80 2.57
C ILE A 56 -17.55 11.49 3.89
N GLN A 57 -16.37 12.10 4.00
CA GLN A 57 -15.96 12.74 5.24
C GLN A 57 -16.83 13.95 5.58
N GLY A 58 -17.25 14.73 4.58
CA GLY A 58 -18.13 15.88 4.76
C GLY A 58 -19.55 15.52 5.17
N GLU A 59 -20.14 14.49 4.56
CA GLU A 59 -21.56 14.15 4.79
C GLU A 59 -21.77 13.07 5.85
N LEU A 60 -20.83 12.13 5.96
CA LEU A 60 -20.97 10.90 6.74
C LEU A 60 -19.87 10.73 7.80
N GLY A 61 -18.87 11.62 7.85
CA GLY A 61 -17.73 11.53 8.76
C GLY A 61 -18.09 11.63 10.25
N ALA A 62 -19.26 12.17 10.59
CA ALA A 62 -19.77 12.17 11.97
C ALA A 62 -20.31 10.78 12.40
N ASN A 63 -20.76 9.97 11.44
CA ASN A 63 -21.40 8.68 11.69
C ASN A 63 -20.47 7.50 11.40
N PHE A 64 -19.44 7.69 10.56
CA PHE A 64 -18.57 6.64 10.07
C PHE A 64 -17.10 7.05 10.08
N THR A 65 -16.23 6.10 10.41
CA THR A 65 -14.77 6.30 10.24
C THR A 65 -14.40 5.97 8.80
N VAL A 66 -13.91 6.99 8.08
CA VAL A 66 -13.41 6.85 6.70
C VAL A 66 -11.90 6.78 6.76
N ASN A 67 -11.33 5.66 6.32
CA ASN A 67 -9.89 5.46 6.27
C ASN A 67 -9.48 5.00 4.87
N GLU A 68 -8.44 5.61 4.33
CA GLU A 68 -7.76 5.06 3.16
C GLU A 68 -6.94 3.83 3.57
N ILE A 69 -7.16 2.71 2.88
CA ILE A 69 -6.35 1.50 3.08
C ILE A 69 -4.99 1.75 2.44
N LYS A 70 -3.97 2.02 3.27
CA LYS A 70 -2.58 2.16 2.79
C LYS A 70 -2.14 0.87 2.10
N LYS A 71 -1.53 1.00 0.92
CA LYS A 71 -0.92 -0.13 0.20
C LYS A 71 0.16 -0.75 1.08
N TYR A 72 0.06 -2.07 1.30
CA TYR A 72 1.07 -2.84 2.02
C TYR A 72 2.40 -2.80 1.27
N ARG A 73 3.46 -2.32 1.91
CA ARG A 73 4.83 -2.34 1.39
C ARG A 73 5.67 -3.35 2.18
N PRO A 74 5.89 -4.57 1.66
CA PRO A 74 6.67 -5.57 2.38
C PRO A 74 8.11 -5.10 2.60
N ARG A 75 8.66 -5.48 3.76
CA ARG A 75 10.07 -5.27 4.11
C ARG A 75 10.87 -6.52 3.84
N MET A 76 12.05 -6.36 3.27
CA MET A 76 12.98 -7.44 2.97
C MET A 76 14.37 -7.06 3.42
N VAL A 77 15.13 -8.05 3.88
CA VAL A 77 16.54 -7.87 4.26
C VAL A 77 17.40 -8.47 3.16
N ILE A 78 18.32 -7.68 2.63
CA ILE A 78 19.42 -8.16 1.80
C ILE A 78 20.62 -8.32 2.72
N ASN A 79 21.06 -9.56 2.89
CA ASN A 79 22.16 -9.90 3.79
C ASN A 79 23.51 -9.74 3.10
N ASN A 80 24.55 -9.43 3.88
CA ASN A 80 25.96 -9.45 3.48
C ASN A 80 26.27 -8.58 2.25
N VAL A 81 25.66 -7.40 2.16
CA VAL A 81 25.99 -6.42 1.12
C VAL A 81 27.34 -5.78 1.46
N GLU A 82 28.27 -5.71 0.50
CA GLU A 82 29.56 -5.06 0.74
C GLU A 82 29.37 -3.55 1.01
N CYS A 83 30.09 -3.03 1.99
CA CYS A 83 30.05 -1.62 2.39
C CYS A 83 30.30 -0.64 1.23
N ALA A 84 31.07 -1.06 0.22
CA ALA A 84 31.36 -0.28 -0.98
C ALA A 84 30.10 -0.01 -1.83
N TYR A 85 29.14 -0.96 -1.86
CA TYR A 85 27.90 -0.83 -2.63
C TYR A 85 26.85 0.04 -1.95
N THR A 86 26.90 0.23 -0.63
CA THR A 86 25.97 1.13 0.07
C THR A 86 26.34 2.60 0.01
N LYS A 87 27.62 2.92 -0.20
CA LYS A 87 28.08 4.33 -0.30
C LYS A 87 27.92 4.90 -1.70
N SER A 88 27.80 4.03 -2.70
CA SER A 88 27.47 4.40 -4.07
C SER A 88 25.97 4.24 -4.27
N GLU A 89 25.33 5.14 -5.02
CA GLU A 89 23.90 5.07 -5.39
C GLU A 89 23.55 3.77 -6.17
N GLY A 90 24.55 2.93 -6.48
CA GLY A 90 24.45 1.77 -7.34
C GLY A 90 23.78 0.52 -6.75
N LEU A 91 23.49 0.41 -5.44
CA LEU A 91 22.83 -0.81 -4.92
C LEU A 91 21.41 -0.96 -5.49
N ILE A 92 20.61 0.12 -5.42
CA ILE A 92 19.24 0.11 -5.95
C ILE A 92 19.29 -0.04 -7.47
N GLU A 93 20.17 0.69 -8.15
CA GLU A 93 20.33 0.59 -9.61
C GLU A 93 20.74 -0.81 -10.07
N LYS A 94 21.61 -1.51 -9.32
CA LYS A 94 21.98 -2.90 -9.61
C LYS A 94 20.83 -3.88 -9.39
N ILE A 95 20.03 -3.68 -8.35
CA ILE A 95 18.84 -4.50 -8.11
C ILE A 95 17.80 -4.27 -9.23
N LEU A 96 17.62 -3.02 -9.66
CA LEU A 96 16.70 -2.66 -10.74
C LEU A 96 17.19 -3.18 -12.10
N SER A 97 18.48 -3.05 -12.41
CA SER A 97 19.05 -3.52 -13.69
C SER A 97 18.97 -5.03 -13.85
N GLN A 98 19.08 -5.79 -12.76
CA GLN A 98 18.93 -7.25 -12.78
C GLN A 98 17.47 -7.70 -12.86
N SER A 99 16.52 -6.84 -12.51
CA SER A 99 15.12 -7.21 -12.39
C SER A 99 14.26 -6.77 -13.57
N GLY A 100 14.69 -5.75 -14.33
CA GLY A 100 14.20 -5.38 -15.68
C GLY A 100 12.73 -4.93 -15.77
N ILE A 101 11.97 -5.03 -14.69
CA ILE A 101 10.50 -4.88 -14.66
C ILE A 101 10.06 -3.73 -13.74
N PHE A 102 10.98 -3.15 -12.97
CA PHE A 102 10.66 -2.30 -11.83
C PHE A 102 11.30 -0.93 -11.91
N SER A 103 10.65 0.07 -11.32
CA SER A 103 11.13 1.45 -11.26
C SER A 103 11.75 1.77 -9.89
N SER A 104 12.47 2.89 -9.79
CA SER A 104 13.02 3.39 -8.52
C SER A 104 11.97 3.60 -7.44
N ASP A 105 10.72 3.90 -7.82
CA ASP A 105 9.62 4.12 -6.88
C ASP A 105 9.12 2.84 -6.20
N ASP A 106 9.46 1.68 -6.77
CA ASP A 106 9.10 0.38 -6.25
C ASP A 106 10.01 -0.06 -5.09
N ILE A 107 11.14 0.61 -4.85
CA ILE A 107 12.13 0.19 -3.84
C ILE A 107 12.57 1.40 -3.02
N LYS A 108 12.52 1.27 -1.70
CA LYS A 108 13.02 2.28 -0.76
C LYS A 108 13.93 1.62 0.26
N THR A 109 15.14 2.13 0.42
CA THR A 109 16.02 1.73 1.53
C THR A 109 15.48 2.32 2.83
N VAL A 110 15.21 1.48 3.82
CA VAL A 110 14.71 1.89 5.15
C VAL A 110 15.86 2.12 6.11
N THR A 111 16.75 1.13 6.22
CA THR A 111 17.86 1.18 7.16
C THR A 111 18.96 0.21 6.73
N THR A 112 20.16 0.44 7.24
CA THR A 112 21.31 -0.44 7.07
C THR A 112 21.90 -0.71 8.44
N PHE A 113 22.33 -1.95 8.67
CA PHE A 113 23.02 -2.32 9.91
C PHE A 113 24.27 -3.11 9.59
N ARG A 114 25.36 -2.74 10.27
CA ARG A 114 26.68 -3.31 10.02
C ARG A 114 26.77 -4.72 10.59
N CYS A 115 27.27 -5.65 9.79
CA CYS A 115 27.53 -7.04 10.21
C CYS A 115 29.02 -7.29 10.42
N SER A 116 29.88 -6.72 9.56
CA SER A 116 31.34 -6.78 9.71
C SER A 116 31.99 -5.47 9.25
N GLU A 117 33.33 -5.40 9.28
CA GLU A 117 34.06 -4.23 8.76
C GLU A 117 33.74 -3.97 7.28
N SER A 118 33.56 -5.04 6.51
CA SER A 118 33.36 -5.03 5.06
C SER A 118 31.91 -5.24 4.61
N THR A 119 31.00 -5.69 5.48
CA THR A 119 29.62 -6.05 5.11
C THR A 119 28.55 -5.45 5.99
N LEU A 120 27.37 -5.27 5.41
CA LEU A 120 26.19 -4.72 6.05
C LEU A 120 24.93 -5.35 5.47
N ASN A 121 23.91 -5.42 6.32
CA ASN A 121 22.58 -5.85 5.91
C ASN A 121 21.75 -4.62 5.58
N VAL A 122 21.00 -4.69 4.49
CA VAL A 122 20.19 -3.59 3.99
C VAL A 122 18.73 -3.99 4.08
N VAL A 123 17.94 -3.19 4.79
CA VAL A 123 16.48 -3.34 4.84
C VAL A 123 15.88 -2.47 3.75
N ILE A 124 15.17 -3.11 2.83
CA ILE A 124 14.42 -2.44 1.78
C ILE A 124 12.92 -2.63 1.98
N GLU A 125 12.16 -1.56 1.75
CA GLU A 125 10.73 -1.58 1.53
C GLU A 125 10.47 -1.64 0.04
N VAL A 126 9.58 -2.53 -0.37
CA VAL A 126 9.29 -2.73 -1.79
C VAL A 126 7.80 -2.63 -2.09
N SER A 127 7.45 -2.38 -3.34
CA SER A 127 6.05 -2.43 -3.76
C SER A 127 5.49 -3.86 -3.65
N PRO A 128 4.20 -4.03 -3.37
CA PRO A 128 3.62 -5.37 -3.23
C PRO A 128 3.76 -6.22 -4.51
N LYS A 129 3.80 -5.60 -5.70
CA LYS A 129 4.09 -6.29 -6.97
C LYS A 129 5.52 -6.82 -7.01
N PHE A 130 6.50 -6.00 -6.59
CA PHE A 130 7.90 -6.41 -6.48
C PHE A 130 8.07 -7.55 -5.46
N GLY A 131 7.50 -7.37 -4.27
CA GLY A 131 7.55 -8.38 -3.20
C GLY A 131 6.97 -9.72 -3.64
N LYS A 132 5.80 -9.71 -4.29
CA LYS A 132 5.20 -10.93 -4.84
C LYS A 132 6.12 -11.58 -5.87
N THR A 133 6.66 -10.79 -6.81
CA THR A 133 7.59 -11.31 -7.84
C THR A 133 8.84 -11.93 -7.21
N LEU A 134 9.39 -11.33 -6.16
CA LEU A 134 10.53 -11.87 -5.44
C LEU A 134 10.22 -13.17 -4.68
N LEU A 135 9.00 -13.34 -4.18
CA LEU A 135 8.57 -14.56 -3.49
C LEU A 135 8.28 -15.69 -4.49
N ASP A 136 7.71 -15.36 -5.64
CA ASP A 136 7.36 -16.32 -6.70
C ASP A 136 8.60 -16.81 -7.45
N ARG A 137 9.70 -16.03 -7.47
CA ARG A 137 10.99 -16.48 -8.01
C ARG A 137 11.58 -17.57 -7.11
N GLY A 138 11.69 -18.78 -7.65
CA GLY A 138 12.34 -19.91 -6.99
C GLY A 138 13.75 -19.54 -6.49
N ARG A 139 14.07 -19.93 -5.26
CA ARG A 139 15.34 -19.60 -4.61
C ARG A 139 16.11 -20.87 -4.29
N ILE A 140 17.41 -20.84 -4.53
CA ILE A 140 18.36 -21.84 -4.02
C ILE A 140 19.26 -21.10 -3.04
N TYR A 141 19.27 -21.53 -1.79
CA TYR A 141 20.25 -21.10 -0.82
C TYR A 141 21.50 -21.94 -1.01
N MET A 142 22.62 -21.31 -1.35
CA MET A 142 23.95 -21.91 -1.29
C MET A 142 24.68 -21.22 -0.14
N GLY A 143 24.95 -22.00 0.91
CA GLY A 143 25.70 -21.58 2.10
C GLY A 143 27.12 -22.11 2.05
#